data_AF-A0A954WYK1-F1
#
_entry.id   AF-A0A954WYK1-F1
#
_cell.length_a   1.000
_cell.length_b   1.000
_cell.length_c   1.000
_cell.angle_alpha   90.00
_cell.angle_beta   90.00
_cell.angle_gamma   90.00
#
_symmetry.space_group_name_H-M   'P 1'
#
loop_
_entity.id
_entity.type
_entity.pdbx_description
1 polymer ?
#
loop_
_entity_poly.entity_id
_entity_poly.type
_entity_poly.pdbx_seq_one_letter_code
_entity_poly.pdbx_strand_id
1 'polypeptide(L)'
;MGFDRMYGSRGIMSNNEEPFPVDLKRIEAAVREILAAVGENPDREGLQETPARVSRMYAEMFSGLHLDPREHLKKFFTEKYDEVVLVRDISFCSMCEHHLLPF
;
A
#
# COMPACT_ATOMS: atom_id res chain seq x y z
N MET A 1 37.36 8.80 -23.78
CA MET A 1 37.16 8.86 -22.32
C MET A 1 35.65 9.02 -22.11
N GLY A 2 34.85 7.98 -21.90
CA GLY A 2 35.07 6.78 -21.12
C GLY A 2 34.37 6.91 -19.76
N PHE A 3 33.04 7.05 -19.75
CA PHE A 3 32.18 6.93 -18.56
C PHE A 3 30.95 6.12 -18.95
N ASP A 4 31.22 4.88 -19.34
CA ASP A 4 30.24 3.83 -19.57
C ASP A 4 30.62 2.70 -18.60
N ARG A 5 29.66 2.23 -17.80
CA ARG A 5 29.76 1.43 -16.55
C ARG A 5 29.89 2.24 -15.26
N MET A 6 28.77 2.44 -14.55
CA MET A 6 28.73 2.12 -13.10
C MET A 6 27.35 2.11 -12.42
N TYR A 7 26.25 1.72 -13.07
CA TYR A 7 25.05 1.29 -12.34
C TYR A 7 24.40 0.08 -13.02
N GLY A 8 25.05 -1.07 -12.87
CA GLY A 8 24.42 -2.37 -13.02
C GLY A 8 23.74 -2.77 -11.73
N SER A 9 22.47 -2.39 -11.57
CA SER A 9 21.55 -2.99 -10.61
C SER A 9 20.23 -3.14 -11.33
N ARG A 10 19.99 -4.35 -11.87
CA ARG A 10 18.69 -4.89 -12.31
C ARG A 10 17.60 -3.82 -12.39
N GLY A 11 17.47 -3.24 -13.58
CA GLY A 11 16.27 -2.49 -13.95
C GLY A 11 15.07 -3.36 -13.58
N ILE A 12 14.19 -2.78 -12.78
CA ILE A 12 12.88 -3.31 -12.45
C ILE A 12 12.31 -3.80 -13.77
N MET A 13 12.20 -5.12 -13.92
CA MET A 13 11.52 -5.73 -15.04
C MET A 13 10.12 -5.10 -15.04
N SER A 14 9.77 -4.47 -16.14
CA SER A 14 8.40 -4.06 -16.42
C SER A 14 7.57 -5.34 -16.50
N ASN A 15 7.12 -5.85 -15.36
CA ASN A 15 6.12 -6.88 -15.36
C ASN A 15 4.83 -6.20 -15.84
N ASN A 16 4.47 -6.48 -17.08
CA ASN A 16 3.10 -6.42 -17.60
C ASN A 16 2.19 -7.42 -16.84
N GLU A 17 2.33 -7.52 -15.52
CA GLU A 17 1.34 -8.16 -14.68
C GLU A 17 0.38 -7.04 -14.29
N GLU A 18 -0.77 -7.00 -14.96
CA GLU A 18 -1.93 -6.25 -14.49
C GLU A 18 -2.00 -6.43 -12.96
N PRO A 19 -2.10 -5.34 -12.17
CA PRO A 19 -2.07 -5.44 -10.73
C PRO A 19 -3.11 -6.46 -10.30
N PHE A 20 -2.65 -7.54 -9.67
CA PHE A 20 -3.57 -8.58 -9.21
C PHE A 20 -4.58 -7.90 -8.28
N PRO A 21 -5.86 -7.86 -8.64
CA PRO A 21 -6.83 -7.19 -7.81
C PRO A 21 -6.86 -7.86 -6.45
N VAL A 22 -6.92 -7.05 -5.38
CA VAL A 22 -6.99 -7.55 -4.01
C VAL A 22 -8.12 -8.57 -3.90
N ASP A 23 -7.81 -9.79 -3.46
CA ASP A 23 -8.78 -10.88 -3.34
C ASP A 23 -9.66 -10.68 -2.10
N LEU A 24 -10.71 -9.88 -2.26
CA LEU A 24 -11.62 -9.48 -1.17
C LEU A 24 -12.30 -10.69 -0.52
N LYS A 25 -12.71 -11.69 -1.33
CA LYS A 25 -13.43 -12.87 -0.82
C LYS A 25 -12.53 -13.78 0.00
N ARG A 26 -11.27 -13.93 -0.40
CA ARG A 26 -10.29 -14.65 0.38
C ARG A 26 -9.95 -13.94 1.70
N ILE A 27 -9.85 -12.61 1.69
CA ILE A 27 -9.64 -11.84 2.93
C ILE A 27 -10.87 -11.96 3.85
N GLU A 28 -12.08 -11.83 3.33
CA GLU A 28 -13.32 -12.03 4.11
C GLU A 28 -13.33 -13.39 4.81
N ALA A 29 -13.03 -14.47 4.07
CA ALA A 29 -12.93 -15.80 4.65
C ALA A 29 -11.87 -15.87 5.76
N ALA A 30 -10.67 -15.34 5.51
CA ALA A 30 -9.58 -15.35 6.49
C ALA A 30 -9.91 -14.56 7.76
N VAL A 31 -10.55 -13.38 7.64
CA VAL A 31 -10.95 -12.57 8.79
C VAL A 31 -12.01 -13.28 9.61
N ARG A 32 -12.96 -13.96 8.97
CA ARG A 32 -13.95 -14.78 9.68
C ARG A 32 -13.29 -15.91 10.47
N GLU A 33 -12.30 -16.59 9.90
CA GLU A 33 -11.51 -17.61 10.60
C GLU A 33 -10.73 -17.02 11.78
N ILE A 34 -10.10 -15.83 11.61
CA ILE A 34 -9.41 -15.14 12.70
C ILE A 34 -10.37 -14.85 13.85
N LEU A 35 -11.57 -14.31 13.58
CA LEU A 35 -12.57 -14.03 14.60
C LEU A 35 -12.95 -15.30 15.38
N ALA A 36 -13.23 -16.40 14.67
CA ALA A 36 -13.53 -17.68 15.32
C ALA A 36 -12.34 -18.21 16.14
N ALA A 37 -11.12 -18.12 15.61
CA ALA A 37 -9.91 -18.62 16.24
C ALA A 37 -9.55 -17.87 17.53
N VAL A 38 -9.90 -16.58 17.64
CA VAL A 38 -9.71 -15.79 18.87
C VAL A 38 -10.86 -15.94 19.88
N GLY A 39 -11.86 -16.79 19.59
CA GLY A 39 -12.97 -17.08 20.48
C GLY A 39 -14.18 -16.15 20.36
N GLU A 40 -14.23 -15.30 19.33
CA GLU A 40 -15.42 -14.50 19.02
C GLU A 40 -16.47 -15.35 18.29
N ASN A 41 -17.74 -14.92 18.35
CA ASN A 41 -18.81 -15.46 17.51
C ASN A 41 -18.97 -14.62 16.24
N PRO A 42 -18.54 -15.09 15.04
CA PRO A 42 -18.63 -14.30 13.82
C PRO A 42 -20.06 -14.00 13.36
N ASP A 43 -21.06 -14.72 13.88
CA ASP A 43 -22.47 -14.57 13.49
C ASP A 43 -23.24 -13.60 14.40
N ARG A 44 -22.60 -13.03 15.43
CA ARG A 44 -23.23 -11.97 16.23
C ARG A 44 -23.41 -10.71 15.38
N GLU A 45 -24.51 -9.99 15.60
CA GLU A 45 -24.92 -8.81 14.83
C GLU A 45 -23.77 -7.84 14.51
N GLY A 46 -22.93 -7.51 15.49
CA GLY A 46 -21.81 -6.58 15.31
C GLY A 46 -20.65 -7.08 14.41
N LEU A 47 -20.53 -8.38 14.18
CA LEU A 47 -19.41 -8.98 13.44
C LEU A 47 -19.75 -9.55 12.06
N GLN A 48 -21.02 -9.75 11.73
CA GLN A 48 -21.44 -10.34 10.44
C GLN A 48 -20.79 -9.62 9.25
N GLU A 49 -20.77 -8.29 9.30
CA GLU A 49 -20.19 -7.43 8.26
C GLU A 49 -18.69 -7.10 8.48
N THR A 50 -18.09 -7.51 9.61
CA THR A 50 -16.68 -7.22 9.92
C THR A 50 -15.73 -7.77 8.86
N PRO A 51 -15.85 -9.03 8.39
CA PRO A 51 -14.99 -9.54 7.34
C PRO A 51 -14.97 -8.67 6.08
N ALA A 52 -16.15 -8.22 5.64
CA ALA A 52 -16.29 -7.38 4.45
C ALA A 52 -15.76 -5.96 4.67
N ARG A 53 -15.90 -5.41 5.88
CA ARG A 53 -15.29 -4.12 6.23
C ARG A 53 -13.77 -4.20 6.23
N VAL A 54 -13.19 -5.26 6.80
CA VAL A 54 -11.73 -5.45 6.88
C VAL A 54 -11.14 -5.68 5.49
N SER A 55 -11.81 -6.44 4.60
CA SER A 55 -11.33 -6.64 3.23
C SER A 55 -11.25 -5.33 2.44
N ARG A 56 -12.27 -4.47 2.55
CA ARG A 56 -12.25 -3.12 1.95
C ARG A 56 -11.17 -2.22 2.56
N MET A 57 -11.00 -2.26 3.87
CA MET A 57 -9.94 -1.51 4.57
C MET A 57 -8.55 -1.91 4.05
N TYR A 58 -8.26 -3.22 3.93
CA TYR A 58 -6.97 -3.66 3.38
C TYR A 58 -6.78 -3.29 1.91
N ALA A 59 -7.84 -3.33 1.10
CA ALA A 59 -7.75 -2.87 -0.28
C ALA A 59 -7.39 -1.38 -0.38
N GLU A 60 -7.90 -0.55 0.52
CA GLU A 60 -7.57 0.88 0.59
C GLU A 60 -6.15 1.12 1.12
N MET A 61 -5.83 0.57 2.30
CA MET A 61 -4.54 0.79 2.98
C MET A 61 -3.34 0.25 2.19
N PHE A 62 -3.54 -0.81 1.40
CA PHE A 62 -2.49 -1.40 0.56
C PHE A 62 -2.58 -1.00 -0.92
N SER A 63 -3.46 -0.06 -1.28
CA SER A 63 -3.60 0.40 -2.67
C SER A 63 -2.28 0.86 -3.28
N GLY A 64 -1.37 1.42 -2.47
CA GLY A 64 -0.03 1.85 -2.89
C GLY A 64 0.87 0.73 -3.44
N LEU A 65 0.61 -0.54 -3.15
CA LEU A 65 1.36 -1.68 -3.72
C LEU A 65 1.16 -1.82 -5.24
N HIS A 66 0.08 -1.23 -5.77
CA HIS A 66 -0.33 -1.34 -7.17
C HIS A 66 -0.17 -0.02 -7.94
N LEU A 67 0.39 1.01 -7.31
CA LEU A 67 0.56 2.34 -7.89
C LEU A 67 2.05 2.65 -8.08
N ASP A 68 2.41 3.28 -9.21
CA ASP A 68 3.75 3.83 -9.39
C ASP A 68 3.79 5.27 -8.83
N PRO A 69 4.52 5.54 -7.72
CA PRO A 69 4.60 6.89 -7.15
C PRO A 69 5.21 7.92 -8.12
N ARG A 70 5.96 7.48 -9.14
CA ARG A 70 6.55 8.37 -10.16
C ARG A 70 5.50 9.12 -10.97
N GLU A 71 4.29 8.58 -11.08
CA GLU A 71 3.18 9.23 -11.77
C GLU A 71 2.85 10.61 -11.18
N HIS A 72 3.03 10.78 -9.86
CA HIS A 72 2.78 12.03 -9.15
C HIS A 72 3.92 13.05 -9.32
N LEU A 73 5.11 12.62 -9.76
CA LEU A 73 6.29 13.47 -9.92
C LEU A 73 6.40 14.07 -11.33
N LYS A 74 5.39 13.92 -12.19
CA LYS A 74 5.48 14.32 -13.62
C LYS A 74 5.42 15.82 -13.89
N LYS A 75 5.02 16.65 -12.92
CA LYS A 75 4.88 18.10 -13.10
C LYS A 75 6.04 18.84 -12.45
N PHE A 76 6.77 19.60 -13.25
CA PHE A 76 7.91 20.42 -12.82
C PHE A 76 7.70 21.87 -13.24
N PHE A 77 8.15 22.79 -12.40
CA PHE A 77 8.22 24.22 -12.69
C PHE A 77 9.69 24.64 -12.64
N THR A 78 10.11 25.45 -13.60
CA THR A 78 11.48 25.97 -13.63
C THR A 78 11.47 27.37 -13.04
N GLU A 79 12.06 27.52 -11.86
CA GLU A 79 12.23 28.81 -11.18
C GLU A 79 13.70 28.96 -10.77
N LYS A 80 14.25 30.17 -10.87
CA LYS A 80 15.55 30.48 -10.25
C LYS A 80 15.33 30.67 -8.76
N TYR A 81 15.57 29.61 -7.98
CA TYR A 81 15.49 29.62 -6.52
C TYR A 81 16.67 28.83 -5.94
N ASP A 82 17.37 29.40 -4.97
CA ASP A 82 18.61 28.86 -4.39
C ASP A 82 18.57 28.75 -2.85
N GLU A 83 17.38 28.81 -2.25
CA GLU A 83 17.14 28.64 -0.82
C GLU A 83 16.46 27.28 -0.49
N VAL A 84 16.26 26.97 0.79
CA VAL A 84 15.62 25.73 1.25
C VAL A 84 14.10 25.80 1.09
N VAL A 85 13.52 24.79 0.45
CA VAL A 85 12.07 24.54 0.45
C VAL A 85 11.77 23.45 1.48
N LEU A 86 10.98 23.79 2.51
CA LEU A 86 10.54 22.84 3.54
C LEU A 86 9.02 22.64 3.47
N VAL A 87 8.60 21.39 3.30
CA VAL A 87 7.22 20.94 3.53
C VAL A 87 7.24 20.04 4.75
N ARG A 88 6.46 20.37 5.77
CA ARG A 88 6.40 19.66 7.06
C ARG A 88 4.96 19.44 7.48
N ASP A 89 4.78 18.67 8.54
CA ASP A 89 3.47 18.37 9.15
C ASP A 89 2.49 17.70 8.16
N ILE A 90 3.03 16.86 7.26
CA ILE A 90 2.23 16.04 6.34
C ILE A 90 1.67 14.86 7.13
N SER A 91 0.36 14.80 7.26
CA SER A 91 -0.32 13.64 7.84
C SER A 91 -0.04 12.39 7.02
N PHE A 92 0.39 11.33 7.69
CA PHE A 92 0.70 10.04 7.08
C PHE A 92 0.19 8.93 8.00
N CYS A 93 -0.29 7.85 7.40
CA CYS A 93 -0.68 6.62 8.07
C CYS A 93 -0.19 5.47 7.20
N SER A 94 0.45 4.48 7.80
CA SER A 94 0.88 3.27 7.11
C SER A 94 0.62 2.04 7.96
N MET A 95 1.08 0.89 7.49
CA MET A 95 0.87 -0.40 8.13
C MET A 95 2.24 -1.06 8.32
N CYS A 96 2.58 -1.40 9.56
CA CYS A 96 3.81 -2.12 9.86
C CYS A 96 3.73 -3.53 9.29
N GLU A 97 4.60 -3.88 8.35
CA GLU A 97 4.59 -5.18 7.66
C GLU A 97 4.77 -6.39 8.58
N HIS A 98 5.43 -6.21 9.73
CA HIS A 98 5.67 -7.29 10.69
C HIS A 98 4.44 -7.69 11.50
N HIS A 99 3.52 -6.76 11.72
CA HIS A 99 2.38 -6.96 12.64
C HIS A 99 1.03 -6.63 12.01
N LEU A 100 1.04 -5.98 10.85
CA LEU A 100 -0.14 -5.42 10.18
C LEU A 100 -0.94 -4.50 11.09
N LEU A 101 -0.24 -3.61 11.81
CA LEU A 101 -0.83 -2.57 12.66
C LEU A 101 -0.47 -1.17 12.12
N PRO A 102 -1.37 -0.17 12.28
CA PRO A 102 -1.11 1.19 11.84
C PRO A 102 0.06 1.87 12.56
N PHE A 103 0.77 2.77 11.86
CA PHE A 103 1.74 3.72 12.44
C PHE A 103 1.78 5.06 11.69
#